data_AF-A0A9E5NB46-F1
#
_entry.id   AF-A0A9E5NB46-F1
#
_cell.length_a   1.000
_cell.length_b   1.000
_cell.length_c   1.000
_cell.angle_alpha   90.00
_cell.angle_beta   90.00
_cell.angle_gamma   90.00
#
_symmetry.space_group_name_H-M   'P 1'
#
loop_
_entity.id
_entity.type
_entity.pdbx_description
1 polymer ?
#
loop_
_entity_poly.entity_id
_entity_poly.type
_entity_poly.pdbx_seq_one_letter_code
_entity_poly.pdbx_strand_id
1 'polypeptide(L)'
;QFFYFPVSEKGGKLVYSCLSRDIVAHETGHAIIDGIAPDLLDAATPQSLAIHEALADLTAVLMAFTSHTLRKHILKKADGSIIAP
;
A
#
# COMPACT_ATOMS: atom_id res chain seq x y z
N GLN A 1 1.43 -8.17 -6.76
CA GLN A 1 0.65 -8.40 -8.00
C GLN A 1 -0.64 -7.58 -7.99
N PHE A 2 -1.18 -7.20 -9.16
CA PHE A 2 -2.51 -6.56 -9.24
C PHE A 2 -3.63 -7.55 -9.54
N PHE A 3 -4.73 -7.43 -8.78
CA PHE A 3 -5.94 -8.23 -8.88
C PHE A 3 -7.20 -7.38 -9.15
N TYR A 4 -8.32 -8.04 -9.41
CA TYR A 4 -9.64 -7.41 -9.46
C TYR A 4 -10.70 -8.31 -8.81
N PHE A 5 -11.75 -7.70 -8.27
CA PHE A 5 -12.85 -8.43 -7.62
C PHE A 5 -14.18 -7.65 -7.78
N PRO A 6 -15.34 -8.34 -7.79
CA PRO A 6 -16.63 -7.67 -7.84
C PRO A 6 -16.96 -6.98 -6.51
N VAL A 7 -17.63 -5.82 -6.55
CA VAL A 7 -18.10 -5.11 -5.34
C VAL A 7 -19.08 -5.97 -4.50
N SER A 8 -19.80 -6.90 -5.12
CA SER A 8 -20.75 -7.81 -4.46
C SER A 8 -20.77 -9.17 -5.16
N GLU A 9 -20.99 -10.24 -4.39
CA GLU A 9 -21.16 -11.61 -4.92
C GLU A 9 -22.33 -11.74 -5.91
N LYS A 10 -23.33 -10.87 -5.82
CA LYS A 10 -24.48 -10.85 -6.75
C LYS A 10 -24.18 -10.17 -8.09
N GLY A 11 -22.92 -9.82 -8.35
CA GLY A 11 -22.50 -9.05 -9.51
C GLY A 11 -22.58 -7.53 -9.25
N GLY A 12 -21.82 -6.77 -10.04
CA GLY A 12 -21.69 -5.32 -9.89
C GLY A 12 -20.43 -4.79 -10.56
N LYS A 13 -20.09 -3.54 -10.27
CA LYS A 13 -18.85 -2.91 -10.75
C LYS A 13 -17.63 -3.73 -10.28
N LEU A 14 -16.66 -3.92 -11.16
CA LEU A 14 -15.36 -4.51 -10.79
C LEU A 14 -14.48 -3.46 -10.11
N VAL A 15 -13.90 -3.83 -8.98
CA VAL A 15 -12.83 -3.09 -8.31
C VAL A 15 -11.51 -3.62 -8.86
N TYR A 16 -10.72 -2.73 -9.43
CA TYR A 16 -9.37 -3.05 -9.90
C TYR A 16 -8.37 -2.51 -8.89
N SER A 17 -7.59 -3.40 -8.29
CA SER A 17 -6.59 -3.01 -7.28
C SER A 17 -5.50 -2.10 -7.85
N CYS A 18 -5.18 -2.19 -9.14
CA CYS A 18 -4.25 -1.29 -9.82
C CYS A 18 -4.72 0.18 -9.89
N LEU A 19 -6.01 0.45 -9.61
CA LEU A 19 -6.53 1.81 -9.46
C LEU A 19 -6.35 2.37 -8.04
N SER A 20 -5.91 1.54 -7.09
CA SER A 20 -5.53 1.98 -5.75
C SER A 20 -4.08 2.43 -5.76
N ARG A 21 -3.86 3.71 -5.44
CA ARG A 21 -2.51 4.28 -5.33
C ARG A 21 -1.66 3.58 -4.28
N ASP A 22 -2.27 3.17 -3.17
CA ASP A 22 -1.54 2.56 -2.06
C ASP A 22 -1.10 1.14 -2.42
N ILE A 23 -1.94 0.38 -3.14
CA ILE A 23 -1.56 -0.93 -3.68
C ILE A 23 -0.46 -0.77 -4.71
N VAL A 24 -0.57 0.18 -5.64
CA VAL A 24 0.51 0.44 -6.62
C VAL A 24 1.83 0.80 -5.92
N ALA A 25 1.79 1.60 -4.86
CA ALA A 25 2.98 1.96 -4.09
C ALA A 25 3.59 0.76 -3.36
N HIS A 26 2.76 -0.10 -2.76
CA HIS A 26 3.19 -1.34 -2.11
C HIS A 26 3.90 -2.27 -3.13
N GLU A 27 3.28 -2.51 -4.28
CA GLU A 27 3.84 -3.37 -5.32
C GLU A 27 5.10 -2.79 -5.99
N THR A 28 5.18 -1.47 -6.08
CA THR A 28 6.41 -0.78 -6.49
C THR A 28 7.50 -0.93 -5.42
N GLY A 29 7.12 -0.92 -4.15
CA GLY A 29 8.01 -1.17 -3.01
C GLY A 29 8.70 -2.53 -3.13
N HIS A 30 7.95 -3.60 -3.41
CA HIS A 30 8.52 -4.92 -3.70
C HIS A 30 9.56 -4.86 -4.82
N ALA A 31 9.19 -4.31 -5.98
CA ALA A 31 10.10 -4.25 -7.13
C ALA A 31 11.40 -3.47 -6.85
N ILE A 32 11.34 -2.42 -6.01
CA ILE A 32 12.52 -1.66 -5.60
C ILE A 32 13.40 -2.49 -4.66
N ILE A 33 12.81 -3.13 -3.64
CA ILE A 33 13.57 -3.94 -2.67
C ILE A 33 14.21 -5.15 -3.36
N ASP A 34 13.46 -5.84 -4.22
CA ASP A 34 13.95 -6.94 -5.07
C ASP A 34 15.17 -6.52 -5.90
N GLY A 35 15.18 -5.28 -6.41
CA GLY A 35 16.30 -4.74 -7.20
C GLY A 35 17.52 -4.33 -6.37
N ILE A 36 17.35 -3.95 -5.11
CA ILE A 36 18.45 -3.50 -4.23
C ILE A 36 19.09 -4.68 -3.49
N ALA A 37 18.29 -5.59 -2.97
CA ALA A 37 18.73 -6.66 -2.09
C ALA A 37 17.96 -7.96 -2.39
N PRO A 38 18.21 -8.60 -3.56
CA PRO A 38 17.51 -9.83 -3.94
C PRO A 38 17.72 -10.95 -2.90
N ASP A 39 18.93 -11.06 -2.34
CA ASP A 39 19.27 -12.10 -1.35
C ASP A 39 18.65 -11.89 0.04
N LEU A 40 18.23 -10.65 0.35
CA LEU A 40 17.54 -10.36 1.62
C LEU A 40 16.22 -11.13 1.70
N LEU A 41 15.65 -11.47 0.53
CA LEU A 41 14.31 -12.01 0.36
C LEU A 41 14.32 -13.49 -0.02
N ASP A 42 15.44 -13.99 -0.54
CA ASP A 42 15.69 -15.42 -0.78
C ASP A 42 15.86 -16.23 0.52
N ALA A 43 16.03 -15.55 1.66
CA ALA A 43 15.93 -16.19 2.97
C ALA A 43 14.47 -16.61 3.24
N ALA A 44 14.05 -17.79 2.76
CA ALA A 44 12.68 -18.35 2.80
C ALA A 44 12.06 -18.60 4.20
N THR A 45 12.52 -17.88 5.21
CA THR A 45 11.93 -17.87 6.55
C THR A 45 10.69 -16.97 6.56
N PRO A 46 9.65 -17.31 7.34
CA PRO A 46 8.47 -16.46 7.52
C PRO A 46 8.82 -15.04 7.98
N GLN A 47 9.90 -14.87 8.74
CA GLN A 47 10.36 -13.57 9.25
C GLN A 47 10.87 -12.67 8.12
N SER A 48 11.62 -13.22 7.16
CA SER A 48 12.12 -12.46 6.02
C SER A 48 10.97 -11.98 5.13
N LEU A 49 10.02 -12.87 4.83
CA LEU A 49 8.82 -12.51 4.07
C LEU A 49 8.01 -11.43 4.80
N ALA A 50 7.84 -11.54 6.12
CA ALA A 50 7.17 -10.51 6.90
C ALA A 50 7.89 -9.14 6.84
N ILE A 51 9.23 -9.12 6.85
CA ILE A 51 10.01 -7.90 6.68
C ILE A 51 9.81 -7.32 5.27
N HIS A 52 9.77 -8.17 4.25
CA HIS A 52 9.53 -7.75 2.87
C HIS A 52 8.19 -7.02 2.72
N GLU A 53 7.12 -7.65 3.18
CA GLU A 53 5.77 -7.07 3.17
C GLU A 53 5.73 -5.77 3.99
N ALA A 54 6.35 -5.74 5.17
CA ALA A 54 6.40 -4.54 6.00
C ALA A 54 7.11 -3.36 5.34
N LEU A 55 8.14 -3.61 4.53
CA LEU A 55 8.83 -2.57 3.76
C LEU A 55 7.98 -2.07 2.59
N ALA A 56 7.26 -2.96 1.90
CA ALA A 56 6.29 -2.59 0.87
C ALA A 56 5.15 -1.74 1.46
N ASP A 57 4.60 -2.13 2.62
CA ASP A 57 3.59 -1.37 3.35
C ASP A 57 4.08 -0.01 3.82
N LEU A 58 5.30 0.05 4.37
CA LEU A 58 5.91 1.32 4.77
C LEU A 58 6.06 2.26 3.56
N THR A 59 6.45 1.72 2.41
CA THR A 59 6.52 2.47 1.15
C THR A 59 5.14 3.04 0.78
N ALA A 60 4.08 2.24 0.88
CA ALA A 60 2.71 2.70 0.64
C ALA A 60 2.27 3.81 1.60
N VAL A 61 2.56 3.68 2.89
CA VAL A 61 2.24 4.71 3.91
C VAL A 61 2.99 6.02 3.63
N LEU A 62 4.30 5.96 3.37
CA LEU A 62 5.10 7.13 3.01
C LEU A 62 4.58 7.78 1.72
N MET A 63 4.19 6.98 0.73
CA MET A 63 3.56 7.47 -0.49
C MET A 63 2.19 8.09 -0.22
N ALA A 64 1.38 7.56 0.68
CA ALA A 64 0.08 8.15 1.04
C ALA A 64 0.25 9.60 1.54
N PHE A 65 1.28 9.88 2.35
CA PHE A 65 1.60 11.24 2.79
C PHE A 65 1.93 12.19 1.64
N THR A 66 2.39 11.72 0.49
CA THR A 66 2.63 12.57 -0.69
C THR A 66 1.35 12.93 -1.46
N SER A 67 0.22 12.28 -1.20
CA SER A 67 -1.09 12.66 -1.79
C SER A 67 -1.62 13.95 -1.19
N HIS A 68 -1.61 15.02 -1.99
CA HIS A 68 -2.18 16.29 -1.58
C HIS A 68 -3.69 16.21 -1.30
N THR A 69 -4.42 15.42 -2.10
CA THR A 69 -5.86 15.18 -1.90
C THR A 69 -6.13 14.49 -0.57
N LEU A 70 -5.38 13.42 -0.26
CA LEU A 70 -5.54 12.69 1.00
C LEU A 70 -5.16 13.59 2.19
N ARG A 71 -4.01 14.27 2.13
CA ARG A 71 -3.58 15.21 3.18
C ARG A 71 -4.65 16.25 3.49
N LYS A 72 -5.18 16.92 2.45
CA LYS A 72 -6.24 17.94 2.64
C LYS A 72 -7.52 17.34 3.23
N HIS A 73 -7.91 16.15 2.77
CA HIS A 73 -9.09 15.48 3.29
C HIS A 73 -8.95 15.15 4.77
N ILE A 74 -7.82 14.56 5.17
CA ILE A 74 -7.55 14.20 6.57
C ILE A 74 -7.43 15.45 7.45
N LEU A 75 -6.68 16.47 7.04
CA LEU A 75 -6.56 17.72 7.80
C LEU A 75 -7.92 18.41 8.00
N LYS A 76 -8.77 18.41 6.98
CA LYS A 76 -10.14 18.94 7.10
C LYS A 76 -10.99 18.08 8.04
N LYS A 77 -10.90 16.75 7.95
CA LYS A 77 -11.68 15.84 8.79
C LYS A 77 -11.27 15.93 10.27
N ALA A 78 -9.97 16.05 10.52
CA ALA A 78 -9.42 16.13 11.87
C ALA A 78 -9.42 17.55 12.46
N ASP A 79 -9.87 18.56 11.69
CA ASP A 79 -9.79 19.99 12.05
C ASP A 79 -8.36 20.42 12.46
N GLY A 80 -7.35 19.85 11.79
CA GLY A 80 -5.94 20.04 12.15
C GLY A 80 -5.50 19.42 13.49
N SER A 81 -6.38 18.71 14.20
CA SER A 81 -6.05 17.99 15.42
C SER A 81 -5.30 16.70 15.12
N ILE A 82 -4.18 16.49 15.80
CA ILE A 82 -3.43 15.23 15.80
C ILE A 82 -3.93 14.23 16.86
N ILE A 83 -4.97 14.61 17.61
CA ILE A 83 -5.47 13.90 18.80
C ILE A 83 -6.91 13.42 18.60
N ALA A 84 -7.63 13.93 17.59
CA ALA A 84 -9.05 13.64 17.43
C ALA A 84 -9.27 12.24 16.82
N PRO A 85 -10.20 11.42 17.40
CA PRO A 85 -10.49 10.05 16.96
C PRO A 85 -11.21 9.97 15.60
#